data_AF-A0A699ZYE4-F1
#
_entry.id   AF-A0A699ZYE4-F1
#
_cell.length_a   1.000
_cell.length_b   1.000
_cell.length_c   1.000
_cell.angle_alpha   90.00
_cell.angle_beta   90.00
_cell.angle_gamma   90.00
#
_symmetry.space_group_name_H-M   'P 1'
#
loop_
_entity.id
_entity.type
_entity.pdbx_description
1 polymer ?
#
loop_
_entity_poly.entity_id
_entity_poly.type
_entity_poly.pdbx_seq_one_letter_code
_entity_poly.pdbx_strand_id
1 'polypeptide(L)'
;MATAVAEAPASVDIKKSYEVVASKLKELSALQGIDGLLGWDQVQMTMMPAGAAASRGAQKAALAGVLYDKRTDAELGSLLKGLTAALGGGPSSQEELGPWARAVVRDAYKDYVKATAIPKDLAQRIARLETDAYEGWVEARKASDFSKFAPYLQEWVDVSKEKAAHINPAGAVYDVLLDDYEKGMTSARLDEVFTAVRDGLKPLIAAIKAKGAASVDDSCVNGSFDVDKQAALCNMDTITLP
;
A
#
# COMPACT_ATOMS: atom_id res chain seq x y z
N MET A 1 2.55 57.93 8.46
CA MET A 1 2.73 56.65 7.77
C MET A 1 2.72 55.57 8.83
N ALA A 2 1.58 54.91 9.02
CA ALA A 2 1.40 53.88 10.02
C ALA A 2 1.91 52.54 9.47
N THR A 3 2.88 51.99 10.19
CA THR A 3 3.47 50.66 10.05
C THR A 3 2.40 49.59 10.16
N ALA A 4 2.15 48.85 9.08
CA ALA A 4 1.43 47.58 9.15
C ALA A 4 2.42 46.51 9.63
N VAL A 5 2.35 46.21 10.92
CA VAL A 5 3.00 45.04 11.51
C VAL A 5 2.29 43.81 10.96
N ALA A 6 2.99 43.02 10.17
CA ALA A 6 2.50 41.70 9.76
C ALA A 6 2.29 40.87 11.03
N GLU A 7 1.04 40.43 11.26
CA GLU A 7 0.70 39.50 12.34
C GLU A 7 1.56 38.25 12.22
N ALA A 8 2.32 37.95 13.27
CA ALA A 8 3.02 36.68 13.41
C ALA A 8 1.97 35.55 13.35
N PRO A 9 2.21 34.45 12.61
CA PRO A 9 1.28 33.34 12.60
C PRO A 9 1.09 32.85 14.04
N ALA A 10 -0.18 32.69 14.45
CA ALA A 10 -0.56 32.21 15.77
C ALA A 10 0.32 31.01 16.16
N SER A 11 0.94 31.08 17.34
CA SER A 11 1.81 30.03 17.84
C SER A 11 1.05 28.71 17.85
N VAL A 12 1.34 27.83 16.90
CA VAL A 12 0.77 26.48 16.84
C VAL A 12 1.22 25.77 18.10
N ASP A 13 0.29 25.41 18.98
CA ASP A 13 0.56 24.48 20.06
C ASP A 13 0.81 23.11 19.42
N ILE A 14 2.09 22.77 19.26
CA ILE A 14 2.56 21.59 18.54
C ILE A 14 2.03 20.32 19.22
N LYS A 15 2.03 20.28 20.56
CA LYS A 15 1.58 19.10 21.32
C LYS A 15 0.08 18.90 21.18
N LYS A 16 -0.70 19.96 21.37
CA LYS A 16 -2.16 19.88 21.24
C LYS A 16 -2.58 19.53 19.81
N SER A 17 -1.93 20.12 18.81
CA SER A 17 -2.20 19.82 17.40
C SER A 17 -1.86 18.36 17.06
N TYR A 18 -0.75 17.85 17.60
CA TYR A 18 -0.36 16.45 17.46
C TYR A 18 -1.37 15.49 18.11
N GLU A 19 -1.89 15.81 19.29
CA GLU A 19 -2.91 14.98 19.97
C GLU A 19 -4.19 14.85 19.13
N VAL A 20 -4.65 15.95 18.52
CA VAL A 20 -5.82 15.93 17.62
C VAL A 20 -5.54 15.06 16.38
N VAL A 21 -4.37 15.23 15.75
CA VAL A 21 -3.96 14.40 14.61
C VAL A 21 -3.88 12.93 15.01
N ALA A 22 -3.24 12.60 16.13
CA ALA A 22 -3.12 11.23 16.63
C ALA A 22 -4.49 10.60 16.91
N SER A 23 -5.44 11.36 17.44
CA SER A 23 -6.82 10.91 17.63
C SER A 23 -7.51 10.56 16.30
N LYS A 24 -7.44 11.46 15.31
CA LYS A 24 -7.98 11.24 13.96
C LYS A 24 -7.35 10.02 13.28
N LEU A 25 -6.03 9.85 13.40
CA LEU A 25 -5.31 8.71 12.83
C LEU A 25 -5.66 7.38 13.52
N LYS A 26 -5.90 7.38 14.83
CA LYS A 26 -6.37 6.19 15.56
C LYS A 26 -7.76 5.75 15.08
N GLU A 27 -8.66 6.70 14.87
CA GLU A 27 -9.99 6.41 14.32
C GLU A 27 -9.89 5.81 12.91
N LEU A 28 -9.07 6.41 12.03
CA LEU A 28 -8.79 5.88 10.71
C LEU A 28 -8.24 4.45 10.76
N SER A 29 -7.30 4.18 11.68
CA SER A 29 -6.72 2.85 11.87
C SER A 29 -7.76 1.83 12.34
N ALA A 30 -8.66 2.20 13.25
CA ALA A 30 -9.74 1.32 13.69
C ALA A 30 -10.70 0.97 12.53
N LEU A 31 -11.06 1.94 11.70
CA LEU A 31 -11.89 1.73 10.51
C LEU A 31 -11.19 0.84 9.47
N GLN A 32 -9.88 1.02 9.27
CA GLN A 32 -9.08 0.12 8.42
C GLN A 32 -9.04 -1.30 8.98
N GLY A 33 -9.01 -1.47 10.30
CA GLY A 33 -9.13 -2.79 10.94
C GLY A 33 -10.46 -3.46 10.64
N ILE A 34 -11.56 -2.70 10.63
CA ILE A 34 -12.89 -3.19 10.25
C ILE A 34 -12.90 -3.59 8.76
N ASP A 35 -12.34 -2.77 7.87
CA ASP A 35 -12.23 -3.11 6.44
C ASP A 35 -11.41 -4.38 6.22
N GLY A 36 -10.31 -4.53 6.94
CA GLY A 36 -9.51 -5.76 6.97
C GLY A 36 -10.30 -6.99 7.42
N LEU A 37 -11.15 -6.85 8.44
CA LEU A 37 -12.05 -7.92 8.89
C LEU A 37 -13.09 -8.28 7.83
N LEU A 38 -13.69 -7.28 7.17
CA LEU A 38 -14.65 -7.51 6.07
C LEU A 38 -14.00 -8.21 4.88
N GLY A 39 -12.76 -7.84 4.56
CA GLY A 39 -11.94 -8.46 3.53
C GLY A 39 -11.57 -9.90 3.90
N TRP A 40 -11.10 -10.14 5.12
CA TRP A 40 -10.81 -11.47 5.64
C TRP A 40 -12.04 -12.38 5.58
N ASP A 41 -13.20 -11.90 6.03
CA ASP A 41 -14.46 -12.66 5.99
C ASP A 41 -14.92 -12.92 4.55
N GLN A 42 -14.61 -12.02 3.61
CA GLN A 42 -14.90 -12.22 2.19
C GLN A 42 -13.96 -13.24 1.54
N VAL A 43 -12.67 -13.24 1.89
CA VAL A 43 -11.61 -14.08 1.30
C VAL A 43 -11.62 -15.50 1.88
N GLN A 44 -12.02 -15.67 3.14
CA GLN A 44 -12.32 -16.98 3.74
C GLN A 44 -13.66 -17.50 3.19
N MET A 45 -13.66 -18.04 1.97
CA MET A 45 -14.80 -18.66 1.30
C MET A 45 -15.33 -19.96 1.97
N THR A 46 -15.43 -20.01 3.30
CA THR A 46 -16.02 -21.13 4.05
C THR A 46 -17.27 -20.76 4.84
N MET A 47 -17.51 -19.47 5.16
CA MET A 47 -18.63 -19.06 6.03
C MET A 47 -19.61 -18.05 5.43
N MET A 48 -19.24 -17.31 4.36
CA MET A 48 -20.14 -16.35 3.73
C MET A 48 -21.14 -17.08 2.81
N PRO A 49 -22.47 -16.95 3.02
CA PRO A 49 -23.46 -17.55 2.14
C PRO A 49 -23.34 -17.03 0.70
N ALA A 50 -23.55 -17.89 -0.29
CA ALA A 50 -23.43 -17.54 -1.72
C ALA A 50 -24.29 -16.32 -2.14
N GLY A 51 -25.37 -16.02 -1.42
CA GLY A 51 -26.24 -14.85 -1.66
C GLY A 51 -25.79 -13.54 -0.99
N ALA A 52 -24.76 -13.55 -0.14
CA ALA A 52 -24.36 -12.39 0.67
C ALA A 52 -23.38 -11.44 -0.03
N ALA A 53 -22.87 -11.79 -1.23
CA ALA A 53 -21.86 -11.02 -1.95
C ALA A 53 -22.26 -9.56 -2.18
N ALA A 54 -23.51 -9.30 -2.59
CA ALA A 54 -24.01 -7.95 -2.82
C ALA A 54 -24.07 -7.12 -1.53
N SER A 55 -24.51 -7.72 -0.41
CA SER A 55 -24.56 -7.06 0.90
C SER A 55 -23.14 -6.73 1.41
N ARG A 56 -22.19 -7.68 1.27
CA ARG A 56 -20.79 -7.45 1.61
C ARG A 56 -20.16 -6.36 0.75
N GLY A 57 -20.43 -6.36 -0.56
CA GLY A 57 -19.99 -5.31 -1.46
C GLY A 57 -20.48 -3.93 -1.02
N ALA A 58 -21.77 -3.81 -0.64
CA ALA A 58 -22.34 -2.56 -0.14
C ALA A 58 -21.69 -2.10 1.17
N GLN A 59 -21.40 -3.00 2.11
CA GLN A 59 -20.70 -2.69 3.37
C GLN A 59 -19.31 -2.11 3.10
N LYS A 60 -18.51 -2.77 2.24
CA LYS A 60 -17.16 -2.31 1.89
C LYS A 60 -17.19 -0.98 1.15
N ALA A 61 -18.13 -0.79 0.22
CA ALA A 61 -18.29 0.47 -0.49
C ALA A 61 -18.64 1.64 0.44
N ALA A 62 -19.57 1.42 1.38
CA ALA A 62 -19.93 2.45 2.36
C ALA A 62 -18.74 2.80 3.28
N LEU A 63 -18.01 1.80 3.76
CA LEU A 63 -16.84 2.01 4.60
C LEU A 63 -15.69 2.70 3.85
N ALA A 64 -15.47 2.36 2.58
CA ALA A 64 -14.49 3.01 1.73
C ALA A 64 -14.78 4.51 1.55
N GLY A 65 -16.05 4.90 1.42
CA GLY A 65 -16.48 6.30 1.40
C GLY A 65 -16.12 7.04 2.69
N VAL A 66 -16.46 6.46 3.85
CA VAL A 66 -16.13 7.04 5.17
C VAL A 66 -14.61 7.17 5.36
N LEU A 67 -13.85 6.14 4.97
CA LEU A 67 -12.39 6.15 5.02
C LEU A 67 -11.81 7.25 4.12
N TYR A 68 -12.34 7.40 2.90
CA TYR A 68 -11.91 8.44 1.98
C TYR A 68 -12.13 9.83 2.58
N ASP A 69 -13.36 10.13 3.01
CA ASP A 69 -13.72 11.44 3.58
C ASP A 69 -12.83 11.81 4.76
N LYS A 70 -12.56 10.86 5.66
CA LYS A 70 -11.67 11.07 6.81
C LYS A 70 -10.19 11.22 6.42
N ARG A 71 -9.72 10.53 5.38
CA ARG A 71 -8.34 10.66 4.88
C ARG A 71 -8.11 11.98 4.16
N THR A 72 -9.13 12.53 3.52
CA THR A 72 -9.05 13.79 2.77
C THR A 72 -9.60 15.00 3.55
N ASP A 73 -9.91 14.82 4.83
CA ASP A 73 -10.45 15.87 5.71
C ASP A 73 -9.58 17.14 5.70
N ALA A 74 -10.19 18.29 5.45
CA ALA A 74 -9.47 19.56 5.32
C ALA A 74 -8.83 19.99 6.65
N GLU A 75 -9.47 19.68 7.78
CA GLU A 75 -8.93 19.97 9.11
C GLU A 75 -7.67 19.12 9.36
N LEU A 76 -7.71 17.82 9.06
CA LEU A 76 -6.54 16.93 9.14
C LEU A 76 -5.37 17.48 8.28
N GLY A 77 -5.65 17.88 7.05
CA GLY A 77 -4.65 18.47 6.15
C GLY A 77 -4.02 19.75 6.70
N SER A 78 -4.84 20.64 7.24
CA SER A 78 -4.39 21.91 7.85
C SER A 78 -3.47 21.65 9.05
N LEU A 79 -3.86 20.73 9.94
CA LEU A 79 -3.07 20.35 11.11
C LEU A 79 -1.74 19.71 10.72
N LEU A 80 -1.74 18.77 9.78
CA LEU A 80 -0.52 18.10 9.30
C LEU A 80 0.44 19.08 8.62
N LYS A 81 -0.08 20.01 7.82
CA LYS A 81 0.71 21.07 7.18
C LYS A 81 1.32 22.02 8.23
N GLY A 82 0.53 22.44 9.22
CA GLY A 82 0.99 23.29 10.31
C GLY A 82 2.08 22.64 11.15
N LEU A 83 1.89 21.37 11.54
CA LEU A 83 2.88 20.58 12.27
C LEU A 83 4.16 20.37 11.46
N THR A 84 4.04 20.06 10.17
CA THR A 84 5.20 19.89 9.27
C THR A 84 6.02 21.17 9.16
N ALA A 85 5.36 22.32 9.01
CA ALA A 85 6.04 23.62 8.98
C ALA A 85 6.72 23.96 10.32
N ALA A 86 6.04 23.72 11.44
CA ALA A 86 6.57 23.99 12.78
C ALA A 86 7.81 23.12 13.08
N LEU A 87 7.77 21.83 12.73
CA LEU A 87 8.89 20.89 12.92
C LEU A 87 10.09 21.14 11.99
N GLY A 88 9.90 21.89 10.90
CA GLY A 88 10.96 22.34 10.01
C GLY A 88 11.74 23.56 10.52
N GLY A 89 11.26 24.25 11.55
CA GLY A 89 11.78 25.53 12.05
C GLY A 89 13.08 25.48 12.88
N GLY A 90 13.61 24.29 13.21
CA GLY A 90 14.90 24.13 13.89
C GLY A 90 14.90 23.12 15.06
N PRO A 91 16.01 22.98 15.79
CA PRO A 91 16.16 21.98 16.86
C PRO A 91 15.17 22.16 18.02
N SER A 92 14.84 23.41 18.38
CA SER A 92 13.97 23.70 19.53
C SER A 92 12.52 23.27 19.33
N SER A 93 11.96 23.40 18.12
CA SER A 93 10.62 22.88 17.81
C SER A 93 10.61 21.35 17.68
N GLN A 94 11.76 20.76 17.39
CA GLN A 94 11.95 19.32 17.32
C GLN A 94 12.07 18.64 18.68
N GLU A 95 12.38 19.38 19.76
CA GLU A 95 12.39 18.86 21.13
C GLU A 95 10.98 18.74 21.73
N GLU A 96 9.99 19.44 21.17
CA GLU A 96 8.61 19.37 21.65
C GLU A 96 7.91 18.05 21.32
N LEU A 97 8.33 17.37 20.24
CA LEU A 97 7.84 16.05 19.83
C LEU A 97 8.97 15.04 19.72
N GLY A 98 8.80 13.88 20.37
CA GLY A 98 9.75 12.78 20.25
C GLY A 98 9.89 12.24 18.81
N PRO A 99 10.94 11.46 18.53
CA PRO A 99 11.25 10.97 17.18
C PRO A 99 10.08 10.21 16.53
N TRP A 100 9.32 9.45 17.29
CA TRP A 100 8.14 8.71 16.82
C TRP A 100 7.00 9.62 16.38
N ALA A 101 6.65 10.64 17.18
CA ALA A 101 5.59 11.58 16.85
C ALA A 101 5.91 12.36 15.56
N ARG A 102 7.19 12.72 15.37
CA ARG A 102 7.65 13.38 14.14
C ARG A 102 7.55 12.46 12.93
N ALA A 103 7.88 11.18 13.08
CA ALA A 103 7.70 10.18 12.02
C ALA A 103 6.22 10.02 11.64
N VAL A 104 5.33 9.95 12.63
CA VAL A 104 3.87 9.90 12.42
C VAL A 104 3.40 11.11 11.61
N VAL A 105 3.79 12.33 11.98
CA VAL A 105 3.40 13.56 11.24
C VAL A 105 3.93 13.51 9.81
N ARG A 106 5.20 13.17 9.62
CA ARG A 106 5.82 13.08 8.29
C ARG A 106 5.08 12.10 7.39
N ASP A 107 4.82 10.90 7.88
CA ASP A 107 4.25 9.82 7.08
C ASP A 107 2.74 10.06 6.85
N ALA A 108 2.01 10.55 7.85
CA ALA A 108 0.61 10.95 7.69
C ALA A 108 0.44 12.12 6.72
N TYR A 109 1.35 13.10 6.72
CA TYR A 109 1.29 14.21 5.78
C TYR A 109 1.55 13.75 4.34
N LYS A 110 2.53 12.86 4.13
CA LYS A 110 2.75 12.24 2.82
C LYS A 110 1.52 11.47 2.34
N ASP A 111 0.93 10.64 3.20
CA ASP A 111 -0.25 9.86 2.88
C ASP A 111 -1.46 10.77 2.56
N TYR A 112 -1.62 11.89 3.28
CA TYR A 112 -2.64 12.91 3.02
C TYR A 112 -2.46 13.58 1.65
N VAL A 113 -1.23 14.02 1.34
CA VAL A 113 -0.91 14.65 0.04
C VAL A 113 -1.20 13.69 -1.10
N LYS A 114 -0.81 12.41 -0.98
CA LYS A 114 -1.12 11.38 -1.97
C LYS A 114 -2.63 11.20 -2.15
N ALA A 115 -3.37 11.07 -1.04
CA ALA A 115 -4.82 10.84 -1.08
C ALA A 115 -5.59 12.01 -1.71
N THR A 116 -5.15 13.25 -1.47
CA THR A 116 -5.80 14.46 -1.99
C THR A 116 -5.34 14.87 -3.38
N ALA A 117 -4.20 14.35 -3.86
CA ALA A 117 -3.67 14.63 -5.19
C ALA A 117 -4.48 13.97 -6.31
N ILE A 118 -5.18 12.86 -6.02
CA ILE A 118 -5.87 12.06 -7.04
C ILE A 118 -7.29 12.63 -7.26
N PRO A 119 -7.62 13.06 -8.49
CA PRO A 119 -8.98 13.51 -8.81
C PRO A 119 -10.02 12.39 -8.67
N LYS A 120 -11.25 12.78 -8.35
CA LYS A 120 -12.37 11.83 -8.17
C LYS A 120 -12.63 10.99 -9.42
N ASP A 121 -12.54 11.59 -10.61
CA ASP A 121 -12.75 10.89 -11.88
C ASP A 121 -11.66 9.83 -12.13
N LEU A 122 -10.40 10.14 -11.83
CA LEU A 122 -9.30 9.19 -11.93
C LEU A 122 -9.46 8.04 -10.93
N ALA A 123 -9.83 8.33 -9.68
CA ALA A 123 -10.11 7.31 -8.68
C ALA A 123 -11.25 6.36 -9.12
N GLN A 124 -12.31 6.90 -9.71
CA GLN A 124 -13.42 6.11 -10.25
C GLN A 124 -13.01 5.27 -11.48
N ARG A 125 -12.13 5.79 -12.34
CA ARG A 125 -11.57 5.04 -13.48
C ARG A 125 -10.74 3.86 -12.99
N ILE A 126 -9.84 4.09 -12.04
CA ILE A 126 -9.00 3.03 -11.43
C ILE A 126 -9.88 1.93 -10.81
N ALA A 127 -10.90 2.30 -10.03
CA ALA A 127 -11.78 1.33 -9.37
C ALA A 127 -12.57 0.46 -10.37
N ARG A 128 -13.06 1.04 -11.48
CA ARG A 128 -13.70 0.28 -12.56
C ARG A 128 -12.71 -0.66 -13.23
N LEU A 129 -11.55 -0.13 -13.62
CA LEU A 129 -10.50 -0.91 -14.28
C LEU A 129 -10.02 -2.07 -13.40
N GLU A 130 -9.96 -1.91 -12.08
CA GLU A 130 -9.59 -2.99 -11.16
C GLU A 130 -10.55 -4.17 -11.20
N THR A 131 -11.86 -3.89 -11.28
CA THR A 131 -12.87 -4.94 -11.38
C THR A 131 -12.82 -5.61 -12.76
N ASP A 132 -12.88 -4.80 -13.83
CA ASP A 132 -12.98 -5.30 -15.20
C ASP A 132 -11.69 -6.04 -15.64
N ALA A 133 -10.52 -5.52 -15.28
CA ALA A 133 -9.24 -6.14 -15.61
C ALA A 133 -9.01 -7.45 -14.84
N TYR A 134 -9.52 -7.58 -13.61
CA TYR A 134 -9.41 -8.83 -12.87
C TYR A 134 -10.20 -9.95 -13.56
N GLU A 135 -11.45 -9.68 -13.94
CA GLU A 135 -12.27 -10.64 -14.69
C GLU A 135 -11.62 -10.99 -16.04
N GLY A 136 -11.19 -9.97 -16.80
CA GLY A 136 -10.47 -10.17 -18.06
C GLY A 136 -9.17 -10.99 -17.90
N TRP A 137 -8.45 -10.80 -16.79
CA TRP A 137 -7.25 -11.58 -16.48
C TRP A 137 -7.56 -13.04 -16.16
N VAL A 138 -8.63 -13.32 -15.40
CA VAL A 138 -9.03 -14.71 -15.08
C VAL A 138 -9.32 -15.48 -16.36
N GLU A 139 -10.06 -14.88 -17.30
CA GLU A 139 -10.37 -15.48 -18.59
C GLU A 139 -9.13 -15.65 -19.47
N ALA A 140 -8.31 -14.60 -19.59
CA ALA A 140 -7.08 -14.60 -20.38
C ALA A 140 -6.09 -15.67 -19.86
N ARG A 141 -5.92 -15.78 -18.54
CA ARG A 141 -5.06 -16.78 -17.91
C ARG A 141 -5.57 -18.20 -18.15
N LYS A 142 -6.88 -18.44 -17.99
CA LYS A 142 -7.50 -19.74 -18.28
C LYS A 142 -7.32 -20.14 -19.74
N ALA A 143 -7.42 -19.18 -20.66
CA ALA A 143 -7.22 -19.40 -22.09
C ALA A 143 -5.74 -19.40 -22.51
N SER A 144 -4.80 -19.05 -21.62
CA SER A 144 -3.39 -18.77 -21.95
C SER A 144 -3.23 -17.77 -23.11
N ASP A 145 -4.10 -16.75 -23.16
CA ASP A 145 -4.17 -15.79 -24.26
C ASP A 145 -3.94 -14.36 -23.76
N PHE A 146 -2.71 -13.87 -23.95
CA PHE A 146 -2.31 -12.52 -23.55
C PHE A 146 -3.05 -11.42 -24.32
N SER A 147 -3.47 -11.68 -25.57
CA SER A 147 -4.10 -10.66 -26.41
C SER A 147 -5.40 -10.14 -25.81
N LYS A 148 -6.10 -10.98 -25.05
CA LYS A 148 -7.32 -10.63 -24.31
C LYS A 148 -7.05 -9.69 -23.13
N PHE A 149 -5.88 -9.80 -22.50
CA PHE A 149 -5.50 -8.98 -21.34
C PHE A 149 -4.70 -7.72 -21.72
N ALA A 150 -4.01 -7.73 -22.86
CA ALA A 150 -3.23 -6.62 -23.37
C ALA A 150 -3.92 -5.24 -23.31
N PRO A 151 -5.20 -5.06 -23.72
CA PRO A 151 -5.87 -3.76 -23.62
C PRO A 151 -6.03 -3.27 -22.17
N TYR A 152 -6.41 -4.15 -21.25
CA TYR A 152 -6.52 -3.82 -19.83
C TYR A 152 -5.17 -3.45 -19.23
N LEU A 153 -4.10 -4.17 -19.59
CA LEU A 153 -2.76 -3.86 -19.12
C LEU A 153 -2.28 -2.50 -19.62
N GLN A 154 -2.57 -2.16 -20.88
CA GLN A 154 -2.23 -0.85 -21.43
C GLN A 154 -2.94 0.27 -20.67
N GLU A 155 -4.25 0.13 -20.43
CA GLU A 155 -5.00 1.10 -19.64
C GLU A 155 -4.44 1.23 -18.21
N TRP A 156 -4.05 0.11 -17.58
CA TRP A 156 -3.43 0.09 -16.25
C TRP A 156 -2.12 0.88 -16.18
N VAL A 157 -1.28 0.74 -17.20
CA VAL A 157 -0.02 1.50 -17.32
C VAL A 157 -0.31 2.99 -17.46
N ASP A 158 -1.32 3.35 -18.26
CA ASP A 158 -1.65 4.75 -18.51
C ASP A 158 -2.25 5.44 -17.26
N VAL A 159 -3.22 4.81 -16.58
CA VAL A 159 -3.78 5.37 -15.33
C VAL A 159 -2.76 5.42 -14.20
N SER A 160 -1.80 4.50 -14.18
CA SER A 160 -0.72 4.48 -13.20
C SER A 160 0.26 5.64 -13.41
N LYS A 161 0.60 5.96 -14.66
CA LYS A 161 1.38 7.16 -15.01
C LYS A 161 0.63 8.45 -14.66
N GLU A 162 -0.67 8.50 -14.97
CA GLU A 162 -1.54 9.62 -14.64
C GLU A 162 -1.59 9.84 -13.12
N LYS A 163 -1.82 8.76 -12.33
CA LYS A 163 -1.78 8.79 -10.86
C LYS A 163 -0.44 9.32 -10.34
N ALA A 164 0.68 8.82 -10.86
CA ALA A 164 2.00 9.25 -10.43
C ALA A 164 2.24 10.75 -10.72
N ALA A 165 1.82 11.22 -11.90
CA ALA A 165 1.93 12.63 -12.28
C ALA A 165 1.09 13.53 -11.37
N HIS A 166 -0.09 13.08 -10.92
CA HIS A 166 -0.88 13.80 -9.93
C HIS A 166 -0.20 13.89 -8.56
N ILE A 167 0.39 12.79 -8.09
CA ILE A 167 1.04 12.72 -6.77
C ILE A 167 2.33 13.55 -6.73
N ASN A 168 3.20 13.39 -7.73
CA ASN A 168 4.46 14.11 -7.81
C ASN A 168 4.89 14.27 -9.29
N PRO A 169 4.53 15.40 -9.93
CA PRO A 169 4.84 15.66 -11.34
C PRO A 169 6.34 15.68 -11.67
N ALA A 170 7.19 15.99 -10.68
CA ALA A 170 8.64 16.10 -10.84
C ALA A 170 9.38 14.79 -10.52
N GLY A 171 8.69 13.81 -9.93
CA GLY A 171 9.28 12.53 -9.53
C GLY A 171 9.38 11.53 -10.67
N ALA A 172 10.30 10.57 -10.55
CA ALA A 172 10.28 9.41 -11.41
C ALA A 172 9.00 8.60 -11.18
N VAL A 173 8.25 8.31 -12.24
CA VAL A 173 6.94 7.64 -12.16
C VAL A 173 6.99 6.36 -11.32
N TYR A 174 8.01 5.52 -11.56
CA TYR A 174 8.14 4.26 -10.83
C TYR A 174 8.40 4.46 -9.34
N ASP A 175 9.26 5.42 -8.96
CA ASP A 175 9.59 5.70 -7.57
C ASP A 175 8.36 6.22 -6.80
N VAL A 176 7.54 7.05 -7.45
CA VAL A 176 6.29 7.58 -6.87
C VAL A 176 5.32 6.45 -6.55
N LEU A 177 5.19 5.48 -7.45
CA LEU A 177 4.30 4.33 -7.26
C LEU A 177 4.91 3.29 -6.30
N LEU A 178 6.23 3.12 -6.30
CA LEU A 178 6.94 2.21 -5.41
C LEU A 178 6.79 2.62 -3.94
N ASP A 179 6.78 3.93 -3.66
CA ASP A 179 6.61 4.48 -2.31
C ASP A 179 5.26 4.13 -1.66
N ASP A 180 4.27 3.64 -2.42
CA ASP A 180 3.02 3.09 -1.87
C ASP A 180 3.24 1.72 -1.19
N TYR A 181 4.26 0.98 -1.59
CA TYR A 181 4.58 -0.37 -1.09
C TYR A 181 5.81 -0.37 -0.18
N GLU A 182 6.86 0.35 -0.56
CA GLU A 182 8.11 0.43 0.19
C GLU A 182 8.54 1.90 0.34
N LYS A 183 8.14 2.51 1.46
CA LYS A 183 8.34 3.95 1.71
C LYS A 183 9.83 4.31 1.70
N GLY A 184 10.19 5.26 0.85
CA GLY A 184 11.57 5.75 0.69
C GLY A 184 12.47 4.90 -0.20
N MET A 185 11.97 3.82 -0.80
CA MET A 185 12.71 3.06 -1.82
C MET A 185 12.71 3.80 -3.15
N THR A 186 13.77 3.62 -3.94
CA THR A 186 13.91 4.18 -5.28
C THR A 186 14.37 3.11 -6.26
N SER A 187 14.09 3.32 -7.54
CA SER A 187 14.63 2.53 -8.64
C SER A 187 16.16 2.43 -8.59
N ALA A 188 16.86 3.53 -8.31
CA ALA A 188 18.31 3.52 -8.16
C ALA A 188 18.80 2.58 -7.06
N ARG A 189 18.14 2.59 -5.89
CA ARG A 189 18.48 1.68 -4.80
C ARG A 189 18.12 0.22 -5.12
N LEU A 190 17.01 0.00 -5.83
CA LEU A 190 16.64 -1.33 -6.31
C LEU A 190 17.67 -1.88 -7.31
N ASP A 191 18.18 -1.04 -8.22
CA ASP A 191 19.20 -1.43 -9.19
C ASP A 191 20.49 -1.89 -8.51
N GLU A 192 20.91 -1.23 -7.43
CA GLU A 192 22.05 -1.64 -6.61
C GLU A 192 21.82 -3.04 -5.99
N VAL A 193 20.66 -3.25 -5.36
CA VAL A 193 20.30 -4.51 -4.70
C VAL A 193 20.18 -5.64 -5.72
N PHE A 194 19.46 -5.43 -6.82
CA PHE A 194 19.29 -6.44 -7.85
C PHE A 194 20.58 -6.75 -8.59
N THR A 195 21.48 -5.78 -8.75
CA THR A 195 22.82 -6.02 -9.31
C THR A 195 23.61 -6.97 -8.41
N ALA A 196 23.67 -6.71 -7.10
CA ALA A 196 24.37 -7.59 -6.16
C ALA A 196 23.78 -9.01 -6.13
N VAL A 197 22.46 -9.14 -6.10
CA VAL A 197 21.76 -10.43 -6.13
C VAL A 197 22.02 -11.17 -7.45
N ARG A 198 21.91 -10.48 -8.58
CA ARG A 198 22.16 -11.06 -9.92
C ARG A 198 23.59 -11.57 -10.03
N ASP A 199 24.57 -10.78 -9.58
CA ASP A 199 25.98 -11.10 -9.73
C ASP A 199 26.40 -12.25 -8.79
N GLY A 200 25.72 -12.43 -7.65
CA GLY A 200 25.87 -13.62 -6.79
C GLY A 200 25.12 -14.86 -7.29
N LEU A 201 23.87 -14.72 -7.75
CA LEU A 201 23.03 -15.84 -8.16
C LEU A 201 23.43 -16.44 -9.51
N LYS A 202 23.87 -15.61 -10.48
CA LYS A 202 24.30 -16.10 -11.80
C LYS A 202 25.38 -17.20 -11.71
N PRO A 203 26.52 -17.00 -11.02
CA PRO A 203 27.55 -18.03 -10.91
C PRO A 203 27.07 -19.23 -10.09
N LEU A 204 26.26 -19.02 -9.04
CA LEU A 204 25.70 -20.11 -8.24
C LEU A 204 24.79 -21.03 -9.08
N ILE A 205 23.86 -20.45 -9.85
CA ILE A 205 22.97 -21.19 -10.75
C ILE A 205 23.79 -21.91 -11.83
N ALA A 206 24.81 -21.25 -12.39
CA ALA A 206 25.71 -21.89 -13.35
C ALA A 206 26.45 -23.10 -12.75
N ALA A 207 26.95 -22.97 -11.52
CA ALA A 207 27.63 -24.05 -10.80
C ALA A 207 26.69 -25.23 -10.49
N ILE A 208 25.45 -24.94 -10.09
CA ILE A 208 24.42 -25.98 -9.86
C ILE A 208 24.09 -26.69 -11.18
N LYS A 209 23.86 -25.95 -12.26
CA LYS A 209 23.58 -26.52 -13.59
C LYS A 209 24.74 -27.36 -14.11
N ALA A 210 25.98 -26.94 -13.90
CA ALA A 210 27.19 -27.67 -14.30
C ALA A 210 27.35 -29.01 -13.56
N LYS A 211 26.82 -29.14 -12.33
CA LYS A 211 26.79 -30.42 -11.60
C LYS A 211 25.74 -31.40 -12.15
N GLY A 212 24.80 -30.94 -12.97
CA GLY A 212 23.77 -31.76 -13.61
C GLY A 212 22.53 -32.00 -12.73
N ALA A 213 21.35 -32.07 -13.36
CA ALA A 213 20.05 -32.24 -12.70
C ALA A 213 19.89 -33.57 -11.93
N ALA A 214 20.78 -34.53 -12.15
CA ALA A 214 20.74 -35.85 -11.51
C ALA A 214 21.32 -35.87 -10.09
N SER A 215 21.72 -34.72 -9.52
CA SER A 215 22.37 -34.69 -8.21
C SER A 215 21.41 -34.82 -7.01
N VAL A 216 20.10 -34.70 -7.22
CA VAL A 216 19.08 -34.81 -6.16
C VAL A 216 17.89 -35.60 -6.72
N ASP A 217 17.52 -36.68 -6.05
CA ASP A 217 16.29 -37.41 -6.32
C ASP A 217 15.11 -36.64 -5.72
N ASP A 218 14.21 -36.14 -6.57
CA ASP A 218 13.00 -35.41 -6.20
C ASP A 218 11.73 -36.26 -6.31
N SER A 219 11.84 -37.57 -6.53
CA SER A 219 10.69 -38.47 -6.62
C SER A 219 9.82 -38.45 -5.35
N CYS A 220 10.43 -38.17 -4.19
CA CYS A 220 9.74 -38.08 -2.91
C CYS A 220 8.79 -36.89 -2.76
N VAL A 221 8.88 -35.86 -3.62
CA VAL A 221 7.96 -34.71 -3.66
C VAL A 221 7.02 -34.75 -4.86
N ASN A 222 7.26 -35.66 -5.81
CA ASN A 222 6.46 -35.84 -7.01
C ASN A 222 5.56 -37.06 -6.84
N GLY A 223 4.39 -36.87 -6.21
CA GLY A 223 3.44 -37.94 -5.95
C GLY A 223 2.03 -37.44 -5.59
N SER A 224 1.10 -38.37 -5.42
CA SER A 224 -0.23 -38.07 -4.89
C SER A 224 -0.17 -38.10 -3.37
N PHE A 225 -0.26 -36.92 -2.76
CA PHE A 225 -0.33 -36.78 -1.31
C PHE A 225 -1.76 -36.52 -0.88
N ASP A 226 -2.19 -37.22 0.16
CA ASP A 226 -3.52 -37.02 0.75
C ASP A 226 -3.66 -35.58 1.27
N VAL A 227 -4.71 -34.89 0.82
CA VAL A 227 -4.92 -33.47 1.12
C VAL A 227 -5.22 -33.25 2.61
N ASP A 228 -5.96 -34.16 3.23
CA ASP A 228 -6.31 -34.05 4.65
C ASP A 228 -5.08 -34.25 5.54
N LYS A 229 -4.18 -35.16 5.17
CA LYS A 229 -2.89 -35.35 5.86
C LYS A 229 -1.95 -34.16 5.68
N GLN A 230 -1.93 -33.54 4.49
CA GLN A 230 -1.16 -32.29 4.28
C GLN A 230 -1.71 -31.15 5.14
N ALA A 231 -3.03 -30.98 5.18
CA ALA A 231 -3.67 -29.98 6.04
C ALA A 231 -3.38 -30.23 7.52
N ALA A 232 -3.43 -31.49 7.98
CA ALA A 232 -3.07 -31.86 9.34
C ALA A 232 -1.62 -31.49 9.68
N LEU A 233 -0.66 -31.77 8.78
CA LEU A 233 0.74 -31.40 8.97
C LEU A 233 0.93 -29.88 9.12
N CYS A 234 0.31 -29.06 8.25
CA CYS A 234 0.36 -27.60 8.36
C CYS A 234 -0.20 -27.06 9.69
N ASN A 235 -1.18 -27.75 10.27
CA ASN A 235 -1.77 -27.40 11.56
C ASN A 235 -0.93 -27.85 12.76
N MET A 236 0.00 -28.81 12.58
CA MET A 236 0.95 -29.21 13.63
C MET A 236 2.08 -28.18 13.79
N ASP A 237 2.65 -27.70 12.69
CA ASP A 237 3.79 -26.74 12.72
C ASP A 237 3.41 -25.34 13.23
N THR A 238 2.13 -24.98 13.21
CA THR A 238 1.62 -23.70 13.75
C THR A 238 1.41 -23.70 15.27
N ILE A 239 1.43 -24.89 15.92
CA ILE A 239 1.19 -25.04 17.36
C ILE A 239 2.48 -25.41 18.13
N THR A 240 3.52 -25.90 17.44
CA THR A 240 4.81 -26.24 18.06
C THR A 240 5.98 -25.46 17.43
N LEU A 241 6.13 -24.20 17.84
CA LEU A 241 7.45 -23.57 17.93
C LEU A 241 7.81 -23.49 19.43
N PRO A 242 8.94 -24.05 19.90
CA PRO A 242 9.43 -23.82 21.26
C PRO A 242 9.80 -22.35 21.50
#